data_AF-A0A965KWQ6-F1
#
_entry.id   AF-A0A965KWQ6-F1
#
_cell.length_a   1.000
_cell.length_b   1.000
_cell.length_c   1.000
_cell.angle_alpha   90.00
_cell.angle_beta   90.00
_cell.angle_gamma   90.00
#
_symmetry.space_group_name_H-M   'P 1'
#
loop_
_entity.id
_entity.type
_entity.pdbx_description
1 polymer ?
#
loop_
_entity_poly.entity_id
_entity_poly.type
_entity_poly.pdbx_seq_one_letter_code
_entity_poly.pdbx_strand_id
1 'polypeptide(L)'
;MARVTVEDCIDKIENRFDLVLLAAHRARLISSGQQILVDRDRDKNPVVALREIAETALSPEDLSEDFIHSLQRHVEVDEPEAEAAPALTPATGVDFDGEAQFDRMTEEDLLRGLEGLVPPAEVEEEGE
;
A
#
# COMPACT_ATOMS: atom_id res chain seq x y z
N MET A 1 -36.43 -7.51 -11.05
CA MET A 1 -36.12 -8.72 -10.26
C MET A 1 -35.82 -9.81 -11.25
N ALA A 2 -34.57 -9.84 -11.67
CA ALA A 2 -34.05 -10.88 -12.53
C ALA A 2 -33.98 -12.19 -11.74
N ARG A 3 -34.40 -13.28 -12.37
CA ARG A 3 -34.32 -14.63 -11.78
C ARG A 3 -32.90 -15.15 -12.02
N VAL A 4 -31.99 -14.90 -11.08
CA VAL A 4 -30.66 -15.54 -11.10
C VAL A 4 -30.77 -16.93 -10.49
N THR A 5 -30.19 -17.94 -11.14
CA THR A 5 -30.14 -19.30 -10.58
C THR A 5 -28.76 -19.56 -9.98
N VAL A 6 -28.71 -20.43 -8.98
CA VAL A 6 -27.43 -20.82 -8.35
C VAL A 6 -26.55 -21.58 -9.34
N GLU A 7 -27.16 -22.22 -10.33
CA GLU A 7 -26.49 -22.95 -11.41
C GLU A 7 -25.57 -22.02 -12.21
N ASP A 8 -26.03 -20.80 -12.52
CA ASP A 8 -25.24 -19.80 -13.24
C ASP A 8 -23.94 -19.39 -12.50
N CYS A 9 -23.91 -19.56 -11.18
CA CYS A 9 -22.77 -19.18 -10.35
C CYS A 9 -21.84 -20.37 -10.05
N ILE A 10 -22.37 -21.59 -9.97
CA ILE A 10 -21.59 -22.80 -9.63
C ILE A 10 -20.54 -23.11 -10.71
N ASP A 11 -20.80 -22.77 -11.97
CA ASP A 11 -19.82 -22.94 -13.06
C ASP A 11 -18.56 -22.07 -12.88
N LYS A 12 -18.62 -21.04 -12.01
CA LYS A 12 -17.52 -20.09 -11.76
C LYS A 12 -16.85 -20.38 -10.43
N ILE A 13 -17.64 -20.79 -9.44
CA ILE A 13 -17.18 -21.17 -8.10
C ILE A 13 -17.83 -22.51 -7.76
N GLU A 14 -17.07 -23.59 -7.93
CA GLU A 14 -17.55 -24.96 -7.75
C GLU A 14 -18.06 -25.22 -6.32
N ASN A 15 -17.38 -24.62 -5.33
CA ASN A 15 -17.76 -24.75 -3.93
C ASN A 15 -18.90 -23.78 -3.58
N ARG A 16 -20.06 -24.36 -3.28
CA ARG A 16 -21.27 -23.61 -2.88
C ARG A 16 -21.10 -22.79 -1.61
N PHE A 17 -20.27 -23.23 -0.67
CA PHE A 17 -20.02 -22.46 0.55
C PHE A 17 -19.16 -21.22 0.25
N ASP A 18 -18.14 -21.39 -0.58
CA ASP A 18 -17.27 -20.29 -1.01
C ASP A 18 -18.06 -19.28 -1.86
N LEU A 19 -18.94 -19.75 -2.74
CA LEU A 19 -19.86 -18.89 -3.49
C LEU A 19 -20.68 -17.99 -2.55
N VAL A 20 -21.28 -18.57 -1.50
CA VAL A 20 -22.07 -17.79 -0.53
C VAL A 20 -21.20 -16.80 0.21
N LEU A 21 -19.98 -17.20 0.59
CA LEU A 21 -19.04 -16.36 1.33
C LEU A 21 -18.56 -15.17 0.51
N LEU A 22 -18.10 -15.40 -0.72
CA LEU A 22 -17.62 -14.37 -1.63
C LEU A 22 -18.76 -13.44 -2.08
N ALA A 23 -19.93 -13.98 -2.40
CA ALA A 23 -21.10 -13.17 -2.75
C ALA A 23 -21.52 -12.28 -1.57
N ALA A 24 -21.46 -12.79 -0.33
CA ALA A 24 -21.74 -11.99 0.86
C ALA A 24 -20.70 -10.90 1.09
N HIS A 25 -19.41 -11.19 0.89
CA HIS A 25 -18.34 -10.19 0.95
C HIS A 25 -18.58 -9.09 -0.09
N ARG A 26 -18.79 -9.46 -1.36
CA ARG A 26 -19.08 -8.52 -2.44
C ARG A 26 -20.31 -7.67 -2.16
N ALA A 27 -21.39 -8.27 -1.66
CA ALA A 27 -22.60 -7.53 -1.31
C ALA A 27 -22.38 -6.48 -0.20
N ARG A 28 -21.45 -6.74 0.73
CA ARG A 28 -21.02 -5.75 1.74
C ARG A 28 -20.25 -4.61 1.10
N LEU A 29 -19.30 -4.90 0.20
CA LEU A 29 -18.56 -3.86 -0.53
C LEU A 29 -19.50 -2.91 -1.28
N ILE A 30 -20.49 -3.47 -1.99
CA ILE A 30 -21.54 -2.68 -2.66
C ILE A 30 -22.32 -1.85 -1.64
N SER A 31 -22.64 -2.43 -0.47
CA SER A 31 -23.32 -1.70 0.61
C SER A 31 -22.46 -0.58 1.20
N SER A 32 -21.15 -0.71 1.18
CA SER A 32 -20.17 0.31 1.59
C SER A 32 -19.92 1.38 0.52
N GLY A 33 -20.55 1.26 -0.65
CA GLY A 33 -20.50 2.26 -1.72
C GLY A 33 -19.57 1.93 -2.89
N GLN A 34 -19.01 0.72 -2.96
CA GLN A 34 -18.32 0.30 -4.19
C GLN A 34 -19.27 0.29 -5.39
N GLN A 35 -18.75 0.68 -6.55
CA GLN A 35 -19.50 0.70 -7.80
C GLN A 35 -19.89 -0.72 -8.21
N ILE A 36 -21.11 -0.84 -8.71
CA ILE A 36 -21.62 -2.07 -9.32
C ILE A 36 -21.17 -2.11 -10.79
N LEU A 37 -20.86 -3.31 -11.27
CA LEU A 37 -20.40 -3.55 -12.64
C LEU A 37 -21.52 -4.03 -13.56
N VAL A 38 -22.69 -4.33 -12.99
CA VAL A 38 -23.88 -4.79 -13.70
C VAL A 38 -25.07 -3.89 -13.40
N ASP A 39 -25.98 -3.77 -14.36
CA ASP A 39 -27.16 -2.92 -14.24
C ASP A 39 -28.11 -3.41 -13.15
N ARG A 40 -28.56 -2.45 -12.33
CA ARG A 40 -29.41 -2.70 -11.17
C ARG A 40 -30.89 -2.79 -11.55
N ASP A 41 -31.41 -4.01 -11.72
CA ASP A 41 -32.82 -4.27 -11.99
C ASP A 41 -33.68 -4.38 -10.71
N ARG A 42 -33.65 -3.32 -9.88
CA ARG A 42 -34.32 -3.27 -8.56
C ARG A 42 -33.88 -4.40 -7.60
N ASP A 43 -32.75 -5.02 -7.90
CA ASP A 43 -32.19 -6.12 -7.14
C ASP A 43 -31.52 -5.60 -5.86
N LYS A 44 -31.49 -6.44 -4.83
CA LYS A 44 -30.76 -6.17 -3.59
C LYS A 44 -29.28 -6.50 -3.79
N ASN A 45 -28.39 -5.93 -2.96
CA ASN A 45 -26.94 -6.10 -3.10
C ASN A 45 -26.48 -7.58 -3.20
N PRO A 46 -27.05 -8.54 -2.43
CA PRO A 46 -26.69 -9.95 -2.59
C PRO A 46 -27.02 -10.53 -3.98
N VAL A 47 -28.14 -10.11 -4.57
CA VAL A 47 -28.55 -10.58 -5.91
C VAL A 47 -27.69 -9.92 -6.99
N VAL A 48 -27.36 -8.63 -6.83
CA VAL A 48 -26.42 -7.93 -7.71
C VAL A 48 -25.04 -8.60 -7.68
N ALA A 49 -24.53 -8.94 -6.50
CA ALA A 49 -23.25 -9.64 -6.35
C ALA A 49 -23.24 -11.01 -7.05
N LEU A 50 -24.31 -11.80 -6.89
CA LEU A 50 -24.43 -13.09 -7.60
C LEU A 50 -24.49 -12.90 -9.13
N ARG A 51 -25.12 -11.83 -9.61
CA ARG A 51 -25.14 -11.49 -11.05
C ARG A 51 -23.76 -11.07 -11.55
N GLU A 52 -23.01 -10.27 -10.81
CA GLU A 52 -21.62 -9.92 -11.17
C GLU A 52 -20.74 -11.17 -11.29
N ILE A 53 -20.91 -12.15 -10.41
CA ILE A 53 -20.21 -13.44 -10.46
C ILE A 53 -20.68 -14.27 -11.67
N ALA A 54 -21.99 -14.38 -11.91
CA ALA A 54 -22.55 -15.14 -13.03
C ALA A 54 -22.14 -14.57 -14.40
N GLU A 55 -22.12 -13.23 -14.52
CA GLU A 55 -21.72 -12.50 -15.73
C GLU A 55 -20.18 -12.41 -15.89
N THR A 56 -19.40 -12.96 -14.93
CA THR A 56 -17.92 -12.90 -14.92
C THR A 56 -17.39 -11.46 -15.02
N ALA A 57 -18.14 -10.50 -14.45
CA ALA A 57 -17.73 -9.09 -14.39
C ALA A 57 -16.60 -8.88 -13.37
N LEU A 58 -16.41 -9.83 -12.47
CA LEU A 58 -15.35 -9.90 -11.46
C LEU A 58 -14.68 -11.27 -11.54
N SER A 59 -13.37 -11.32 -11.36
CA SER A 59 -12.67 -12.58 -11.15
C SER A 59 -13.00 -13.12 -9.74
N PRO A 60 -13.39 -14.40 -9.59
CA PRO A 60 -13.56 -15.03 -8.28
C PRO A 60 -12.26 -15.05 -7.46
N GLU A 61 -11.13 -15.10 -8.15
CA GLU A 61 -9.79 -15.13 -7.56
C GLU A 61 -9.48 -13.79 -6.88
N ASP A 62 -9.62 -12.69 -7.60
CA ASP A 62 -9.46 -11.33 -7.07
C ASP A 62 -10.39 -11.08 -5.87
N LEU A 63 -11.65 -11.54 -5.98
CA LEU A 63 -12.63 -11.45 -4.90
C LEU A 63 -12.21 -12.22 -3.65
N SER A 64 -11.51 -13.33 -3.83
CA SER A 64 -10.97 -14.15 -2.74
C SER A 64 -9.77 -13.50 -2.09
N GLU A 65 -8.85 -12.94 -2.89
CA GLU A 65 -7.71 -12.18 -2.40
C GLU A 65 -8.15 -10.95 -1.61
N ASP A 66 -9.07 -10.16 -2.16
CA ASP A 66 -9.68 -9.02 -1.47
C ASP A 66 -10.32 -9.43 -0.15
N PHE A 67 -11.01 -10.57 -0.12
CA PHE A 67 -11.62 -11.09 1.09
C PHE A 67 -10.57 -11.48 2.14
N ILE A 68 -9.50 -12.16 1.74
CA ILE A 68 -8.39 -12.53 2.63
C ILE A 68 -7.74 -11.26 3.20
N HIS A 69 -7.43 -10.28 2.35
CA HIS A 69 -6.86 -9.00 2.77
C HIS A 69 -7.78 -8.24 3.74
N SER A 70 -9.10 -8.29 3.54
CA SER A 70 -10.06 -7.66 4.45
C SER A 70 -10.00 -8.22 5.88
N LEU A 71 -9.55 -9.47 6.05
CA LEU A 71 -9.42 -10.15 7.34
C LEU A 71 -8.04 -9.95 7.97
N GLN A 72 -7.01 -9.69 7.18
CA GLN A 72 -5.62 -9.49 7.64
C GLN A 72 -5.40 -8.06 8.18
N ARG A 73 -6.08 -7.69 9.28
CA ARG A 73 -5.95 -6.35 9.87
C ARG A 73 -4.55 -6.01 10.36
N HIS A 74 -3.80 -6.98 10.87
CA HIS A 74 -2.44 -6.77 11.38
C HIS A 74 -1.48 -7.70 10.64
N VAL A 75 -0.64 -7.12 9.79
CA VAL A 75 0.52 -7.78 9.21
C VAL A 75 1.70 -7.42 10.11
N GLU A 76 2.24 -8.39 10.82
CA GLU A 76 3.47 -8.18 11.59
C GLU A 76 4.58 -7.88 10.58
N VAL A 77 5.13 -6.66 10.66
CA VAL A 77 6.30 -6.29 9.89
C VAL A 77 7.47 -6.99 10.57
N ASP A 78 8.00 -8.04 9.96
CA ASP A 78 9.29 -8.58 10.34
C ASP A 78 10.30 -7.45 10.22
N GLU A 79 10.72 -6.91 11.36
CA GLU A 79 11.82 -5.95 11.39
C GLU A 79 13.01 -6.62 10.71
N PRO A 80 13.66 -5.98 9.72
CA PRO A 80 14.81 -6.57 9.09
C PRO A 80 15.83 -6.85 10.20
N GLU A 81 16.11 -8.13 10.41
CA GLU A 81 17.12 -8.58 11.35
C GLU A 81 18.36 -7.77 11.00
N ALA A 82 18.85 -6.94 11.93
CA ALA A 82 20.00 -6.11 11.68
C ALA A 82 21.16 -7.06 11.40
N GLU A 83 21.43 -7.33 10.12
CA GLU A 83 22.60 -8.06 9.66
C GLU A 83 23.75 -7.44 10.44
N ALA A 84 24.33 -8.24 11.34
CA ALA A 84 25.31 -7.78 12.30
C ALA A 84 26.37 -7.01 11.50
N ALA A 85 26.37 -5.68 11.65
CA ALA A 85 27.33 -4.82 10.99
C ALA A 85 28.70 -5.49 11.17
N PRO A 86 29.47 -5.70 10.08
CA PRO A 86 30.66 -6.52 10.13
C PRO A 86 31.53 -5.97 11.25
N ALA A 87 31.70 -6.77 12.31
CA ALA A 87 32.50 -6.37 13.44
C ALA A 87 33.90 -6.08 12.90
N LEU A 88 34.28 -4.80 12.90
CA LEU A 88 35.63 -4.37 12.60
C LEU A 88 36.54 -5.05 13.62
N THR A 89 37.17 -6.16 13.22
CA THR A 89 38.25 -6.77 13.98
C THR A 89 39.39 -5.75 14.02
N PRO A 90 39.91 -5.35 15.20
CA PRO A 90 41.13 -4.57 15.25
C PRO A 90 42.31 -5.51 14.95
N ALA A 91 42.47 -5.87 13.68
CA ALA A 91 43.64 -6.59 13.19
C ALA A 91 44.75 -5.57 12.95
N THR A 92 45.57 -5.39 13.98
CA THR A 92 47.01 -5.17 13.90
C THR A 92 47.60 -4.85 12.51
N GLY A 93 47.99 -3.59 12.32
CA GLY A 93 49.13 -3.19 11.49
C GLY A 93 49.00 -3.45 9.99
N VAL A 94 48.29 -2.57 9.29
CA VAL A 94 48.61 -2.22 7.90
C VAL A 94 48.38 -0.72 7.74
N ASP A 95 49.43 0.02 7.40
CA ASP A 95 49.38 1.43 7.06
C ASP A 95 48.49 1.64 5.82
N PHE A 96 47.36 2.33 5.97
CA PHE A 96 46.52 2.76 4.85
C PHE A 96 46.40 4.29 4.90
N ASP A 97 47.20 4.92 4.04
CA ASP A 97 47.33 6.37 3.83
C ASP A 97 46.12 6.93 3.06
N GLY A 98 44.99 7.08 3.74
CA GLY A 98 43.77 7.62 3.15
C GLY A 98 42.72 7.96 4.21
N GLU A 99 42.85 9.14 4.80
CA GLU A 99 41.93 9.69 5.79
C GLU A 99 40.53 9.90 5.18
N ALA A 100 39.64 8.92 5.30
CA ALA A 100 38.20 9.19 5.36
C ALA A 100 37.89 9.69 6.78
N GLN A 101 38.23 10.95 7.01
CA GLN A 101 37.89 11.69 8.23
C GLN A 101 36.36 11.77 8.32
N PHE A 102 35.76 10.86 9.09
CA PHE A 102 34.33 10.91 9.37
C PHE A 102 34.00 12.26 10.01
N ASP A 103 33.17 13.00 9.29
CA ASP A 103 32.85 14.40 9.42
C ASP A 103 32.35 14.77 10.82
N ARG A 104 33.23 15.35 11.63
CA ARG A 104 32.86 16.13 12.82
C ARG A 104 33.23 17.57 12.54
N MET A 105 32.43 18.27 11.75
CA MET A 105 32.57 19.72 11.61
C MET A 105 32.36 20.36 12.99
N THR A 106 33.21 21.32 13.33
CA THR A 106 33.02 22.12 14.53
C THR A 106 31.84 23.08 14.34
N GLU A 107 31.19 23.48 15.43
CA GLU A 107 30.05 24.41 15.39
C GLU A 107 30.41 25.73 14.68
N GLU A 108 31.66 26.14 14.76
CA GLU A 108 32.21 27.34 14.10
C GLU A 108 32.25 27.21 12.57
N ASP A 109 32.52 26.02 12.04
CA ASP A 109 32.55 25.76 10.60
C ASP A 109 31.13 25.70 10.00
N LEU A 110 30.17 25.20 10.77
CA LEU A 110 28.75 25.20 10.41
C LEU A 110 28.17 26.63 10.40
N LEU A 111 28.53 27.44 11.40
CA LEU A 111 28.08 28.84 11.49
C LEU A 111 28.63 29.70 10.35
N ARG A 112 29.91 29.53 9.98
CA ARG A 112 30.53 30.23 8.84
C ARG A 112 29.87 29.88 7.49
N GLY A 113 29.45 28.62 7.33
CA GLY A 113 28.72 28.18 6.14
C GLY A 113 27.33 28.82 6.02
N LEU A 114 26.64 29.02 7.15
CA LEU A 114 25.33 29.67 7.19
C LEU A 114 25.39 31.17 6.93
N GLU A 115 26.43 31.87 7.39
CA GLU A 115 26.62 33.32 7.11
C GLU A 115 26.84 33.62 5.62
N GLY A 116 27.38 32.66 4.85
CA GLY A 116 27.56 32.79 3.40
C GLY A 116 26.30 32.55 2.56
N LEU A 117 25.24 31.99 3.14
CA LEU A 117 23.96 31.71 2.46
C LEU A 117 22.90 32.80 2.68
N VAL A 118 23.20 33.84 3.46
CA VAL A 118 22.29 34.99 3.59
C VAL A 118 22.45 35.88 2.35
N PRO A 119 21.45 35.95 1.46
CA PRO A 119 21.51 36.87 0.32
C PRO A 119 21.59 38.32 0.85
N PRO A 120 22.37 39.21 0.22
CA PRO A 120 22.36 40.61 0.61
C PRO A 120 20.93 41.13 0.50
N ALA A 121 20.45 41.80 1.56
CA ALA A 121 19.14 42.43 1.55
C ALA A 121 19.06 43.37 0.33
N GLU A 122 18.05 43.17 -0.51
CA GLU A 122 17.72 44.11 -1.57
C GLU A 122 17.46 45.46 -0.90
N VAL A 123 18.34 46.42 -1.14
CA VAL A 123 18.09 47.82 -0.79
C VAL A 123 16.98 48.29 -1.72
N GLU A 124 15.75 48.29 -1.21
CA GLU A 124 14.68 49.12 -1.73
C GLU A 124 15.11 50.59 -1.58
N GLU A 125 15.65 51.19 -2.64
CA GLU A 125 15.59 52.66 -2.79
C GLU A 125 14.43 53.01 -3.71
N GLU A 126 13.30 53.35 -3.08
CA GLU A 126 12.24 54.15 -3.67
C GLU A 126 12.76 55.57 -3.97
N GLY A 127 12.84 55.90 -5.25
CA GLY A 127 12.42 57.18 -5.86
C GLY A 127 13.02 58.53 -5.40
N GLU A 128 13.67 59.22 -6.35
CA GLU A 128 13.28 60.58 -6.79
C GLU A 128 13.56 60.77 -8.29
#